data_AF-A0A1V4H0G9-F1
#
_entry.id   AF-A0A1V4H0G9-F1
#
_cell.length_a   1.000
_cell.length_b   1.000
_cell.length_c   1.000
_cell.angle_alpha   90.00
_cell.angle_beta   90.00
_cell.angle_gamma   90.00
#
_symmetry.space_group_name_H-M   'P 1'
#
loop_
_entity.id
_entity.type
_entity.pdbx_description
1 polymer ?
#
loop_
_entity_poly.entity_id
_entity_poly.type
_entity_poly.pdbx_seq_one_letter_code
_entity_poly.pdbx_strand_id
1 'polypeptide(L)' 'MSEKFEKYHVATINRPKIVATKKLDLSGKQGEQIIKSETKLVLRTHSETFKRLADM' A
#
# COMPACT_ATOMS: atom_id res chain seq x y z
N MET A 1 18.68 -18.80 20.37
CA MET A 1 18.80 -19.78 19.27
C MET A 1 18.35 -21.11 19.85
N SER A 2 17.34 -21.78 19.28
CA SER A 2 16.82 -23.02 19.86
C SER A 2 17.60 -24.23 19.32
N GLU A 3 18.15 -25.03 20.23
CA GLU A 3 18.92 -26.26 19.99
C GLU A 3 18.10 -27.39 19.31
N LYS A 4 16.86 -27.12 18.88
CA LYS A 4 15.92 -28.12 18.36
C LYS A 4 16.25 -28.63 16.95
N PHE A 5 17.15 -27.97 16.20
CA PHE A 5 17.44 -28.30 14.80
C PHE A 5 18.66 -29.20 14.59
N GLU A 6 19.54 -29.35 15.58
CA GLU A 6 20.76 -30.17 15.47
C GLU A 6 20.45 -31.66 15.33
N LYS A 7 19.38 -32.14 16.00
CA LYS A 7 18.91 -33.53 15.93
C LYS A 7 18.61 -34.01 14.50
N TYR A 8 18.31 -33.09 13.58
CA TYR A 8 17.91 -33.42 12.21
C TYR A 8 19.00 -33.17 11.17
N HIS A 9 20.22 -32.81 11.59
CA HIS A 9 21.36 -32.48 10.68
C HIS A 9 21.01 -31.38 9.66
N VAL A 10 20.05 -30.51 9.99
CA VAL A 10 19.63 -29.40 9.13
C VAL A 10 20.47 -28.18 9.50
N ALA A 11 21.38 -27.79 8.61
CA ALA A 11 22.13 -26.55 8.76
C ALA A 11 21.19 -25.34 8.69
N THR A 12 21.11 -24.56 9.77
CA THR A 12 20.30 -23.33 9.80
C THR A 12 21.07 -22.23 9.09
N ILE A 13 20.77 -22.02 7.80
CA ILE A 13 21.37 -20.95 7.01
C ILE A 13 20.66 -19.64 7.33
N ASN A 14 21.41 -18.61 7.72
CA ASN A 14 20.85 -17.28 7.95
C ASN A 14 20.49 -16.63 6.60
N ARG A 15 19.19 -16.52 6.30
CA ARG A 15 18.70 -15.92 5.06
C ARG A 15 18.51 -14.41 5.26
N PRO A 16 18.90 -13.57 4.30
CA PRO A 16 18.62 -12.13 4.38
C PRO A 16 17.11 -11.91 4.43
N LYS A 17 16.67 -11.12 5.41
CA LYS A 17 15.26 -10.77 5.55
C LYS A 17 14.91 -9.68 4.54
N ILE A 18 14.24 -10.07 3.45
CA ILE A 18 13.76 -9.11 2.45
C ILE A 18 12.52 -8.42 3.02
N VAL A 19 12.64 -7.13 3.32
CA VAL A 19 11.52 -6.31 3.80
C VAL A 19 10.77 -5.77 2.57
N ALA A 20 9.45 -5.98 2.51
CA ALA A 20 8.65 -5.40 1.45
C ALA A 20 8.62 -3.87 1.57
N THR A 21 9.13 -3.18 0.57
CA THR A 21 8.99 -1.72 0.45
C THR A 21 7.61 -1.41 -0.11
N LYS A 22 6.66 -1.10 0.78
CA LYS A 22 5.34 -0.61 0.37
C LYS A 22 5.46 0.86 -0.04
N LYS A 23 5.71 1.11 -1.32
CA LYS A 23 5.67 2.46 -1.91
C LYS A 23 4.44 2.59 -2.79
N LEU A 24 3.63 3.62 -2.55
CA LEU A 24 2.54 3.99 -3.45
C LEU A 24 3.15 4.81 -4.60
N ASP A 25 3.06 4.30 -5.82
CA ASP A 25 3.45 5.04 -7.03
C ASP A 25 2.20 5.45 -7.80
N LEU A 26 2.04 6.76 -7.99
CA LEU A 26 0.88 7.36 -8.66
C LEU A 26 1.17 7.72 -10.13
N SER A 27 2.39 7.49 -10.61
CA SER A 27 2.86 7.96 -11.93
C SER A 27 2.37 7.09 -13.09
N GLY A 28 2.02 5.83 -12.82
CA GLY A 28 1.56 4.87 -13.83
C GLY A 28 0.04 4.86 -14.02
N LYS A 29 -0.42 4.07 -15.00
CA LYS A 29 -1.87 3.89 -15.29
C LYS A 29 -2.68 3.43 -14.07
N GLN A 30 -2.09 2.59 -13.22
CA GLN A 30 -2.72 2.15 -11.97
C GLN A 30 -2.88 3.30 -10.98
N GLY A 31 -1.86 4.15 -10.87
CA GLY A 31 -1.90 5.38 -10.08
C GLY A 31 -2.98 6.35 -10.54
N GLU A 32 -3.07 6.55 -11.86
CA GLU A 32 -4.12 7.36 -12.47
C GLU A 32 -5.52 6.83 -12.15
N GLN A 33 -5.71 5.50 -12.19
CA GLN A 33 -6.99 4.88 -11.83
C GLN A 33 -7.34 5.09 -10.36
N ILE A 34 -6.36 4.98 -9.45
CA ILE A 34 -6.55 5.24 -8.02
C ILE A 34 -6.99 6.69 -7.79
N ILE A 35 -6.30 7.64 -8.41
CA ILE A 35 -6.67 9.06 -8.30
C ILE A 35 -8.11 9.25 -8.79
N LYS A 36 -8.46 8.72 -9.97
CA LYS A 36 -9.81 8.84 -10.53
C LYS A 36 -10.89 8.25 -9.62
N SER A 37 -10.65 7.08 -9.02
CA SER A 37 -11.63 6.44 -8.12
C SER A 37 -11.82 7.22 -6.83
N GLU A 38 -10.72 7.66 -6.22
CA GLU A 38 -10.76 8.42 -4.96
C GLU A 38 -11.39 9.80 -5.18
N THR A 39 -11.01 10.51 -6.24
CA THR A 39 -11.62 11.81 -6.57
C THR A 39 -13.12 11.67 -6.81
N LYS A 40 -13.56 10.63 -7.55
CA LYS A 40 -14.98 10.38 -7.78
C LYS A 40 -15.72 10.10 -6.45
N LEU A 41 -15.12 9.34 -5.54
CA LEU A 41 -15.71 9.04 -4.25
C LEU A 41 -15.88 10.31 -3.42
N VAL A 42 -14.82 11.12 -3.31
CA VAL A 42 -14.81 12.37 -2.54
C VAL A 42 -15.86 13.37 -3.07
N LEU A 43 -15.96 13.54 -4.39
CA LEU A 43 -16.96 14.42 -5.01
C LEU A 43 -18.39 13.96 -4.71
N ARG A 44 -18.64 12.64 -4.69
CA ARG A 44 -19.96 12.09 -4.37
C ARG A 44 -20.29 12.24 -2.89
N THR A 45 -19.33 12.01 -2.01
CA THR A 45 -19.54 12.08 -0.55
C THR A 45 -19.75 13.51 -0.07
N HIS A 46 -19.11 14.49 -0.70
CA HIS A 46 -19.11 15.88 -0.24
C HIS A 46 -19.67 16.87 -1.27
N SER A 47 -20.79 16.52 -1.93
CA SER A 47 -21.38 17.33 -3.01
C SER A 47 -21.65 18.79 -2.61
N GLU A 48 -22.21 19.02 -1.42
CA GLU A 48 -22.56 20.37 -0.94
C GLU A 48 -21.32 21.22 -0.63
N THR A 49 -20.24 20.60 -0.17
CA THR A 49 -18.97 21.30 0.10
C THR A 49 -18.37 21.81 -1.21
N PHE A 50 -18.32 20.96 -2.24
CA PHE A 50 -17.81 21.36 -3.55
C PHE A 50 -18.73 22.37 -4.24
N LYS A 51 -20.04 22.28 -4.05
CA LYS A 51 -20.99 23.29 -4.55
C LYS A 51 -20.74 24.66 -3.94
N ARG A 52 -20.59 24.73 -2.61
CA ARG A 52 -20.23 25.97 -1.91
C ARG A 52 -18.88 26.54 -2.34
N LEU A 53 -17.88 25.68 -2.56
CA LEU A 53 -16.57 26.11 -3.06
C LEU A 53 -16.62 26.64 -4.50
N ALA A 54 -17.54 26.12 -5.34
CA ALA A 54 -17.71 26.61 -6.70
C ALA A 54 -18.42 27.97 -6.75
N ASP A 55 -19.24 28.27 -5.74
CA ASP A 55 -19.97 29.54 -5.60
C ASP A 55 -19.14 30.64 -4.89
N MET A 56 -17.93 30.33 -4.40
CA MET A 56 -16.99 31.27 -3.77
C MET A 56 -16.09 31.97 -4.80
#